data_AF-A0A2G1Y6Z4-F1
#
_entry.id   AF-A0A2G1Y6Z4-F1
#
_cell.length_a   1.000
_cell.length_b   1.000
_cell.length_c   1.000
_cell.angle_alpha   90.00
_cell.angle_beta   90.00
_cell.angle_gamma   90.00
#
_symmetry.space_group_name_H-M   'P 1'
#
loop_
_entity.id
_entity.type
_entity.pdbx_description
1 polymer ?
#
loop_
_entity_poly.entity_id
_entity_poly.type
_entity_poly.pdbx_seq_one_letter_code
_entity_poly.pdbx_strand_id
1 'polypeptide(L)' 'LTMQTQWGSCSPKGLLTLNPHLVKAPRECVDYVILHELCHIAEHNHSERFYRLMSQVMPEWEKIKSKLDASASKYLAV' A
#
# COMPACT_ATOMS: atom_id res chain seq x y z
N LEU A 1 0.13 -19.03 -0.59
CA LEU A 1 1.10 -17.97 -0.98
C LEU A 1 0.40 -16.61 -1.05
N THR A 2 -0.48 -16.33 -0.10
CA THR A 2 -1.34 -15.14 -0.13
C THR A 2 -1.18 -14.47 1.21
N MET A 3 -0.79 -13.19 1.20
CA MET A 3 -0.72 -12.38 2.41
C MET A 3 -2.12 -12.34 3.04
N GLN A 4 -2.23 -12.65 4.32
CA GLN A 4 -3.55 -12.76 4.96
C GLN A 4 -4.07 -11.40 5.42
N THR A 5 -3.20 -10.55 5.95
CA THR A 5 -3.61 -9.30 6.64
C THR A 5 -3.11 -8.04 5.93
N GLN A 6 -2.39 -8.17 4.82
CA GLN A 6 -1.69 -7.07 4.16
C GLN A 6 -1.93 -7.09 2.64
N TRP A 7 -1.94 -5.89 2.05
CA TRP A 7 -2.06 -5.68 0.61
C TRP A 7 -0.73 -5.72 -0.13
N GLY A 8 0.36 -5.38 0.54
CA GLY A 8 1.72 -5.40 0.00
C GLY A 8 2.76 -5.44 1.11
N SER A 9 4.00 -5.69 0.73
CA SER A 9 5.17 -5.52 1.60
C SER A 9 6.43 -5.22 0.79
N CYS A 10 7.36 -4.51 1.42
CA CYS A 10 8.70 -4.25 0.93
C CYS A 10 9.73 -4.88 1.88
N SER A 11 10.58 -5.77 1.36
CA SER A 11 11.70 -6.31 2.14
C SER A 11 12.80 -5.24 2.33
N PRO A 12 13.69 -5.40 3.33
CA PRO A 12 14.85 -4.51 3.50
C PRO A 12 15.81 -4.47 2.29
N LYS A 13 15.69 -5.42 1.36
CA LYS A 13 16.47 -5.45 0.10
C LYS A 13 15.76 -4.77 -1.07
N GLY A 14 14.59 -4.16 -0.83
CA GLY A 14 13.80 -3.50 -1.87
C GLY A 14 12.95 -4.44 -2.74
N LEU A 15 12.79 -5.71 -2.36
CA LEU A 15 11.84 -6.60 -3.03
C LEU A 15 10.41 -6.28 -2.60
N LEU A 16 9.58 -5.87 -3.55
CA LEU A 16 8.15 -5.62 -3.37
C LEU A 16 7.35 -6.90 -3.62
N THR A 17 6.45 -7.22 -2.70
CA THR A 17 5.48 -8.32 -2.83
C THR A 17 4.08 -7.74 -2.75
N LEU A 18 3.21 -8.11 -3.69
CA LEU A 18 1.83 -7.62 -3.76
C LEU A 18 0.85 -8.76 -3.53
N ASN A 19 -0.24 -8.47 -2.82
CA ASN A 19 -1.32 -9.42 -2.62
C ASN A 19 -2.12 -9.60 -3.92
N PRO A 20 -2.31 -10.83 -4.43
CA PRO A 20 -3.09 -11.08 -5.64
C PRO A 20 -4.53 -10.55 -5.60
N HIS A 21 -5.13 -10.37 -4.42
CA HIS A 21 -6.46 -9.78 -4.32
C HIS A 21 -6.53 -8.30 -4.76
N LEU A 22 -5.40 -7.60 -4.88
CA LEU A 22 -5.35 -6.23 -5.41
C LEU A 22 -5.96 -6.10 -6.80
N VAL A 23 -5.96 -7.16 -7.61
CA VAL A 23 -6.60 -7.15 -8.94
C VAL A 23 -8.11 -6.88 -8.88
N LYS A 24 -8.73 -7.04 -7.70
CA LYS A 24 -10.16 -6.78 -7.46
C LYS A 24 -10.41 -5.35 -6.94
N ALA A 25 -9.37 -4.61 -6.57
CA ALA A 25 -9.49 -3.26 -6.07
C ALA A 25 -9.59 -2.24 -7.23
N PRO A 26 -10.19 -1.06 -7.00
CA PRO A 26 -10.09 0.05 -7.95
C PRO A 26 -8.63 0.36 -8.29
N ARG A 27 -8.37 0.78 -9.54
CA ARG A 27 -7.02 1.06 -10.03
C ARG A 27 -6.22 2.01 -9.13
N GLU A 28 -6.86 3.09 -8.66
CA GLU A 28 -6.26 4.05 -7.74
C GLU A 28 -5.76 3.41 -6.43
N CYS A 29 -6.46 2.40 -5.92
CA CYS A 29 -6.04 1.67 -4.73
C CYS A 29 -4.84 0.76 -5.00
N VAL A 30 -4.75 0.19 -6.20
CA VAL A 30 -3.57 -0.59 -6.63
C VAL A 30 -2.35 0.33 -6.73
N ASP A 31 -2.52 1.48 -7.39
CA ASP A 31 -1.47 2.50 -7.50
C ASP A 31 -1.02 2.98 -6.11
N TYR A 32 -1.96 3.18 -5.18
CA TYR A 32 -1.66 3.53 -3.79
C TYR A 32 -0.76 2.49 -3.10
N VAL A 33 -1.08 1.19 -3.21
CA VAL A 33 -0.26 0.16 -2.56
C VAL A 33 1.12 0.06 -3.18
N ILE A 34 1.23 0.14 -4.51
CA ILE A 34 2.53 0.13 -5.19
C ILE A 34 3.39 1.33 -4.74
N LEU A 35 2.81 2.54 -4.71
CA LEU A 35 3.52 3.74 -4.27
C LEU A 35 3.90 3.67 -2.79
N HIS A 36 3.04 3.10 -1.94
CA HIS A 36 3.33 2.86 -0.53
C HIS A 36 4.57 1.98 -0.36
N GLU A 37 4.63 0.84 -1.06
CA GLU A 37 5.79 -0.06 -0.98
C GLU A 37 7.05 0.53 -1.63
N LEU A 38 6.91 1.36 -2.67
CA LEU A 38 8.04 2.09 -3.25
C LEU A 38 8.59 3.15 -2.28
N CYS A 39 7.72 3.82 -1.52
CA CYS A 39 8.16 4.76 -0.48
C CYS A 39 9.00 4.05 0.60
N HIS A 40 8.73 2.77 0.87
CA HIS A 40 9.52 1.98 1.80
C HIS A 40 10.99 1.76 1.38
N ILE A 41 11.31 1.86 0.09
CA ILE A 41 12.70 1.82 -0.38
C ILE A 41 13.48 3.04 0.14
N ALA A 42 12.85 4.22 0.17
CA ALA A 42 13.47 5.45 0.64
C ALA A 42 13.37 5.65 2.15
N GLU A 43 12.31 5.12 2.78
CA GLU A 43 12.01 5.28 4.20
C GLU A 43 11.29 4.03 4.74
N HIS A 44 12.00 3.17 5.46
CA HIS A 44 11.51 1.83 5.86
C HIS A 44 10.36 1.86 6.87
N ASN A 45 10.15 2.99 7.55
CA ASN A 45 9.17 3.16 8.61
C ASN A 45 8.12 4.20 8.18
N HIS A 46 6.91 4.18 8.76
CA HIS A 46 5.90 5.23 8.52
C HIS A 46 6.19 6.52 9.31
N SER A 47 7.36 7.12 9.09
CA SER A 47 7.79 8.39 9.71
C SER A 47 7.19 9.61 8.99
N GLU A 48 7.37 10.82 9.55
CA GLU A 48 6.96 12.06 8.86
C GLU A 48 7.56 12.16 7.44
N ARG A 49 8.81 11.71 7.28
CA ARG A 49 9.48 11.68 5.98
C ARG A 49 8.78 10.73 5.00
N PHE A 50 8.27 9.60 5.46
CA PHE A 50 7.47 8.68 4.64
C PHE A 50 6.19 9.35 4.14
N TYR A 51 5.42 9.97 5.05
CA TYR A 51 4.17 10.62 4.68
C TYR A 51 4.39 11.83 3.77
N ARG A 52 5.49 12.56 3.96
CA ARG A 52 5.90 13.63 3.03
C ARG A 52 6.17 13.08 1.63
N LEU A 53 6.86 11.94 1.50
CA LEU A 53 7.09 11.30 0.21
C LEU A 53 5.76 10.85 -0.43
N MET A 54 4.89 10.20 0.33
CA MET A 54 3.56 9.81 -0.15
C MET A 54 2.75 11.00 -0.66
N SER A 55 2.69 12.10 0.10
CA SER A 55 1.96 13.30 -0.32
C SER A 55 2.60 14.02 -1.51
N GLN A 56 3.88 13.83 -1.79
CA GLN A 56 4.54 14.34 -2.99
C GLN A 56 4.17 13.53 -4.25
N VAL A 57 4.11 12.20 -4.14
CA VAL A 57 3.83 11.32 -5.29
C VAL A 57 2.34 11.08 -5.52
N MET A 58 1.52 11.18 -4.47
CA MET A 58 0.08 10.99 -4.51
C MET A 58 -0.60 11.87 -3.45
N PRO A 59 -0.88 13.15 -3.74
CA PRO A 59 -1.44 14.09 -2.75
C PRO A 59 -2.72 13.63 -2.05
N GLU A 60 -3.58 12.87 -2.75
CA GLU A 60 -4.89 12.39 -2.26
C GLU A 60 -4.84 10.98 -1.66
N TRP A 61 -3.65 10.50 -1.26
CA TRP A 61 -3.46 9.11 -0.84
C TRP A 61 -4.32 8.71 0.37
N GLU A 62 -4.60 9.63 1.30
CA GLU A 62 -5.41 9.36 2.49
C GLU A 62 -6.84 8.94 2.12
N LYS A 63 -7.43 9.63 1.14
CA LYS A 63 -8.76 9.32 0.62
C LYS A 63 -8.78 7.96 -0.08
N ILE A 64 -7.73 7.65 -0.84
CA ILE A 64 -7.61 6.37 -1.54
C ILE A 64 -7.39 5.22 -0.54
N LYS A 65 -6.55 5.43 0.47
CA LYS A 65 -6.36 4.49 1.58
C LYS A 65 -7.68 4.19 2.28
N SER A 66 -8.46 5.22 2.63
CA SER A 66 -9.77 5.04 3.27
C SER A 66 -10.72 4.19 2.43
N LYS A 67 -10.76 4.40 1.10
CA LYS A 67 -11.56 3.56 0.19
C LYS A 67 -11.08 2.10 0.17
N LEU A 68 -9.77 1.89 0.13
CA LEU A 68 -9.18 0.54 0.16
C LEU A 68 -9.52 -0.17 1.48
N ASP A 69 -9.35 0.50 2.61
CA ASP A 69 -9.62 -0.01 3.96
C ASP A 69 -11.10 -0.41 4.12
N ALA A 70 -12.03 0.38 3.58
CA ALA A 70 -13.47 0.06 3.59
C ALA A 70 -13.82 -1.23 2.84
N SER A 71 -12.94 -1.70 1.96
CA SER A 71 -13.08 -2.97 1.23
C SER A 71 -12.22 -4.10 1.79
N ALA A 72 -11.31 -3.83 2.73
CA ALA A 72 -10.29 -4.76 3.19
C ALA A 72 -10.87 -6.03 3.79
N SER A 73 -11.91 -5.93 4.61
CA SER A 73 -12.56 -7.08 5.26
C SER A 73 -13.21 -8.07 4.30
N LYS A 74 -13.37 -7.71 3.01
CA LYS A 74 -13.89 -8.62 1.97
C LYS A 74 -12.81 -9.57 1.43
N TYR A 75 -11.53 -9.22 1.60
CA TYR A 75 -10.42 -9.86 0.88
C TYR A 75 -9.26 -10.25 1.78
N LEU A 76 -9.07 -9.55 2.89
CA LEU A 76 -8.05 -9.82 3.90
C LEU A 76 -8.72 -10.43 5.14
N ALA A 77 -7.99 -11.30 5.82
CA ALA A 77 -8.35 -11.73 7.16
C ALA A 77 -8.19 -10.53 8.10
N VAL A 78 -9.27 -10.22 8.83
CA VAL A 78 -9.30 -9.19 9.88
C VAL A 78 -9.22 -9.87 11.23
#